data_AF-A0A7T8KCG4-F1
#
_entry.id   AF-A0A7T8KCG4-F1
#
_cell.length_a   1.000
_cell.length_b   1.000
_cell.length_c   1.000
_cell.angle_alpha   90.00
_cell.angle_beta   90.00
_cell.angle_gamma   90.00
#
_symmetry.space_group_name_H-M   'P 1'
#
loop_
_entity.id
_entity.type
_entity.pdbx_description
1 polymer ?
#
loop_
_entity_poly.entity_id
_entity_poly.type
_entity_poly.pdbx_seq_one_letter_code
_entity_poly.pdbx_strand_id
1 'polypeptide(L)'
;HTDAGAEGAGQNLASPGSCLKDFRSRPFIECHGHGRCNYYTSAFSYWLASIEPEQQFVKPMPETLKAGNLKSRVGRCAVCMRNPPPRMAPLRSNK
;
A
#
# COMPACT_ATOMS: atom_id res chain seq x y z
N HIS A 1 -4.84 -2.46 7.47
CA HIS A 1 -3.99 -3.58 7.92
C HIS A 1 -4.53 -4.04 9.26
N THR A 2 -4.31 -5.29 9.63
CA THR A 2 -4.78 -5.85 10.91
C THR A 2 -3.73 -6.82 11.48
N ASP A 3 -3.67 -6.96 12.80
CA ASP A 3 -2.84 -7.97 13.48
C ASP A 3 -3.50 -8.50 14.77
N ALA A 4 -2.93 -8.26 15.96
CA ALA A 4 -3.51 -8.68 17.24
C ALA A 4 -4.98 -8.31 17.39
N GLY A 5 -5.82 -9.30 17.71
CA GLY A 5 -7.27 -9.12 17.91
C GLY A 5 -8.04 -8.72 16.65
N ALA A 6 -7.44 -8.84 15.46
CA ALA A 6 -7.95 -8.28 14.20
C ALA A 6 -8.13 -6.74 14.22
N GLU A 7 -7.54 -6.07 15.20
CA GLU A 7 -7.47 -4.62 15.28
C GLU A 7 -6.46 -4.07 14.28
N GLY A 8 -6.65 -2.82 13.86
CA GLY A 8 -5.70 -2.15 12.99
C GLY A 8 -6.18 -0.82 12.43
N ALA A 9 -5.45 -0.32 11.43
CA ALA A 9 -5.68 1.00 10.85
C ALA A 9 -5.65 0.99 9.31
N GLY A 10 -6.13 2.09 8.72
CA GLY A 10 -6.19 2.30 7.27
C GLY A 10 -5.34 3.47 6.80
N GLN A 11 -5.32 3.66 5.48
CA GLN A 11 -4.73 4.84 4.83
C GLN A 11 -5.82 5.52 3.99
N ASN A 12 -5.82 6.85 3.97
CA ASN A 12 -6.63 7.58 2.99
C ASN A 12 -6.05 7.34 1.58
N LEU A 13 -6.88 6.87 0.64
CA LEU A 13 -6.42 6.54 -0.72
C LEU A 13 -5.84 7.75 -1.48
N ALA A 14 -6.24 8.97 -1.14
CA ALA A 14 -5.68 10.20 -1.72
C ALA A 14 -4.36 10.66 -1.05
N SER A 15 -3.99 10.07 0.08
CA SER A 15 -2.74 10.41 0.79
C SER A 15 -1.55 9.67 0.17
N PRO A 16 -0.35 10.27 0.11
CA PRO A 16 0.88 9.56 -0.24
C PRO A 16 1.12 8.28 0.57
N GLY A 17 0.59 8.19 1.79
CA GLY A 17 0.68 7.01 2.66
C GLY A 17 0.00 5.75 2.10
N SER A 18 -0.94 5.89 1.16
CA SER A 18 -1.55 4.74 0.46
C SER A 18 -0.64 4.13 -0.61
N CYS A 19 0.45 4.81 -0.99
CA CYS A 19 1.29 4.46 -2.15
C CYS A 19 2.71 4.03 -1.76
N LEU A 20 2.84 2.85 -1.15
CA LEU A 20 4.14 2.28 -0.78
C LEU A 20 4.96 1.95 -2.03
N LYS A 21 6.22 2.44 -2.06
CA LYS A 21 7.16 2.19 -3.17
C LYS A 21 7.48 0.71 -3.37
N ASP A 22 7.68 0.01 -2.25
CA ASP A 22 8.04 -1.41 -2.24
C ASP A 22 6.89 -2.24 -1.69
N PHE A 23 6.35 -3.12 -2.55
CA PHE A 23 5.36 -4.10 -2.10
C PHE A 23 6.01 -5.13 -1.16
N ARG A 24 5.35 -5.38 -0.03
CA ARG A 24 5.65 -6.46 0.92
C ARG A 24 4.34 -7.10 1.34
N SER A 25 4.26 -8.43 1.37
CA SER A 25 3.08 -9.13 1.93
C SER A 25 2.85 -8.81 3.41
N ARG A 26 3.92 -8.45 4.11
CA ARG A 26 3.92 -8.06 5.53
C ARG A 26 4.75 -6.78 5.73
N PRO A 27 4.15 -5.59 5.51
CA PRO A 27 4.89 -4.32 5.49
C PRO A 27 5.11 -3.70 6.89
N PHE A 28 4.67 -4.35 7.96
CA PHE A 28 4.77 -3.85 9.34
C PHE A 28 5.16 -4.99 10.30
N ILE A 29 5.66 -4.62 11.48
CA ILE A 29 6.03 -5.52 12.57
C ILE A 29 5.25 -5.11 13.84
N GLU A 30 4.78 -6.08 14.62
CA GLU A 30 4.09 -5.81 15.88
C GLU A 30 5.10 -5.76 17.03
N CYS A 31 4.96 -4.78 17.92
CA CYS A 31 5.81 -4.62 19.11
C CYS A 31 4.95 -4.51 20.37
N HIS A 32 5.47 -5.03 21.47
CA HIS A 32 4.80 -5.02 22.77
C HIS A 32 5.58 -4.15 23.77
N GLY A 33 4.90 -3.65 24.80
CA GLY A 33 5.48 -2.70 25.78
C GLY A 33 6.70 -3.20 26.58
N HIS A 34 6.99 -4.51 26.56
CA HIS A 34 8.18 -5.10 27.18
C HIS A 34 9.39 -5.16 26.21
N GLY A 35 9.33 -4.44 25.09
CA GLY A 35 10.46 -4.24 24.18
C GLY A 35 10.68 -5.36 23.16
N ARG A 36 9.73 -6.29 23.00
CA ARG A 36 9.81 -7.37 21.99
C ARG A 36 8.95 -7.04 20.78
N CYS A 37 9.48 -7.31 19.60
CA CYS A 37 8.78 -7.18 18.33
C CYS A 37 8.84 -8.48 17.55
N ASN A 38 7.76 -8.82 16.83
CA ASN A 38 7.71 -10.02 16.03
C ASN A 38 6.76 -9.88 14.83
N TYR A 39 6.95 -10.80 13.89
CA TYR A 39 6.10 -11.02 12.75
C TYR A 39 5.13 -12.19 13.03
N TYR A 40 3.91 -11.90 13.50
CA TYR A 40 2.87 -12.91 13.75
C TYR A 40 2.08 -13.34 12.51
N THR A 41 1.56 -14.56 12.47
CA THR A 41 0.79 -15.07 11.33
C THR A 41 -0.57 -14.38 11.14
N SER A 42 -1.05 -13.68 12.17
CA SER A 42 -2.24 -12.81 12.15
C SER A 42 -2.05 -11.50 11.38
N ALA A 43 -0.80 -11.14 11.05
CA ALA A 43 -0.49 -9.88 10.38
C ALA A 43 -0.96 -9.87 8.92
N PHE A 44 -2.07 -9.20 8.64
CA PHE A 44 -2.63 -9.06 7.29
C PHE A 44 -2.39 -7.65 6.72
N SER A 45 -1.94 -7.63 5.45
CA SER A 45 -1.90 -6.41 4.64
C SER A 45 -2.96 -6.45 3.55
N TYR A 46 -3.57 -5.30 3.29
CA TYR A 46 -4.64 -5.13 2.30
C TYR A 46 -4.17 -4.13 1.25
N TRP A 47 -4.38 -4.48 0.00
CA TRP A 47 -3.95 -3.72 -1.17
C TRP A 47 -5.12 -3.60 -2.14
N LEU A 48 -5.20 -2.48 -2.86
CA LEU A 48 -6.17 -2.36 -3.96
C LEU A 48 -5.87 -3.43 -5.02
N ALA A 49 -6.91 -4.07 -5.56
CA ALA A 49 -6.77 -5.04 -6.63
C ALA A 49 -6.75 -4.35 -8.01
N SER A 50 -6.03 -4.92 -8.97
CA SER A 50 -6.14 -4.56 -10.38
C SER A 50 -7.39 -5.20 -10.99
N ILE A 51 -8.30 -4.38 -11.51
CA ILE A 51 -9.57 -4.80 -12.11
C ILE A 51 -9.62 -4.28 -13.54
N GLU A 52 -9.81 -5.19 -14.50
CA GLU A 52 -10.02 -4.82 -15.90
C GLU A 52 -11.40 -4.15 -16.07
N PRO A 53 -11.55 -3.14 -16.96
CA PRO A 53 -12.80 -2.42 -17.15
C PRO A 53 -14.02 -3.32 -17.40
N GLU A 54 -13.83 -4.40 -18.16
CA GLU A 54 -14.90 -5.34 -18.51
C GLU A 54 -15.34 -6.22 -17.33
N GLN A 55 -14.55 -6.28 -16.25
CA GLN A 55 -14.80 -7.11 -15.08
C GLN A 55 -15.41 -6.35 -13.90
N GLN A 56 -15.60 -5.02 -14.00
CA GLN A 56 -16.05 -4.19 -12.87
C GLN A 56 -17.41 -4.58 -12.29
N PHE A 57 -18.31 -5.11 -13.12
CA PHE A 57 -19.69 -5.47 -12.74
C PHE A 57 -19.97 -6.97 -12.88
N VAL A 58 -18.93 -7.77 -13.06
CA VAL A 58 -19.02 -9.23 -13.10
C VAL A 58 -18.64 -9.76 -11.72
N LYS A 59 -19.19 -10.92 -11.34
CA LYS A 59 -18.77 -11.61 -10.12
C LYS A 59 -17.25 -11.81 -10.13
N PRO A 60 -16.51 -11.29 -9.14
CA PRO A 60 -15.06 -11.47 -9.08
C PRO A 60 -14.68 -12.94 -9.05
N MET A 61 -13.69 -13.33 -9.86
CA MET A 61 -13.11 -14.67 -9.82
C MET A 61 -12.14 -14.76 -8.63
N PRO A 62 -12.37 -15.65 -7.63
CA PRO A 62 -11.47 -15.79 -6.50
C PRO A 62 -10.12 -16.37 -6.93
N GLU A 63 -9.04 -15.78 -6.44
CA GLU A 63 -7.67 -16.22 -6.74
C GLU A 63 -6.84 -16.29 -5.46
N THR A 64 -5.96 -17.31 -5.37
CA THR A 64 -4.94 -17.40 -4.32
C THR A 64 -3.57 -17.29 -4.98
N LEU A 65 -2.89 -16.17 -4.73
CA LEU A 65 -1.56 -15.89 -5.26
C LEU A 65 -0.48 -16.39 -4.30
N LYS A 66 0.65 -16.83 -4.85
CA LYS A 66 1.81 -17.34 -4.11
C LYS A 66 3.05 -16.49 -4.42
N ALA A 67 4.19 -16.83 -3.81
CA ALA A 67 5.45 -16.17 -4.13
C ALA A 67 5.72 -16.18 -5.65
N GLY A 68 6.25 -15.08 -6.18
CA GLY A 68 6.54 -14.89 -7.61
C GLY A 68 5.43 -14.17 -8.39
N ASN A 69 4.15 -14.35 -8.03
CA ASN A 69 3.03 -13.70 -8.73
C ASN A 69 2.22 -12.70 -7.89
N LEU A 70 2.55 -12.49 -6.60
CA LEU A 70 1.80 -11.59 -5.71
C LEU A 70 1.54 -10.19 -6.30
N LYS A 71 2.47 -9.62 -7.07
CA LYS A 71 2.34 -8.27 -7.62
C LYS A 71 1.38 -8.16 -8.81
N SER A 72 0.99 -9.27 -9.45
CA SER A 72 0.19 -9.25 -10.69
C SER A 72 -1.21 -8.67 -10.50
N ARG A 73 -1.78 -8.81 -9.30
CA ARG A 73 -3.10 -8.28 -8.95
C ARG A 73 -3.06 -7.04 -8.05
N VAL A 74 -1.87 -6.54 -7.69
CA VAL A 74 -1.74 -5.38 -6.79
C VAL A 74 -1.82 -4.09 -7.60
N GLY A 75 -2.79 -3.24 -7.24
CA GLY A 75 -2.98 -1.92 -7.83
C GLY A 75 -1.73 -1.05 -7.74
N ARG A 76 -1.51 -0.25 -8.78
CA ARG A 76 -0.38 0.68 -8.89
C ARG A 76 -0.84 2.10 -8.60
N CYS A 77 0.09 2.93 -8.14
CA CYS A 77 -0.19 4.30 -7.75
C CYS A 77 1.01 5.19 -8.08
N ALA A 78 0.76 6.50 -8.14
CA ALA A 78 1.78 7.53 -8.25
C ALA A 78 1.49 8.62 -7.22
N VAL A 79 2.54 9.11 -6.57
CA VAL A 79 2.46 10.29 -5.70
C VAL A 79 2.86 11.50 -6.52
N CYS A 80 1.96 12.46 -6.62
CA CYS A 80 2.15 13.66 -7.43
C CYS A 80 2.21 14.90 -6.54
N MET A 81 2.95 15.93 -6.97
CA MET A 81 2.91 17.25 -6.37
C MET A 81 2.43 18.25 -7.41
N ARG A 82 1.62 19.22 -6.99
CA ARG A 82 1.23 20.33 -7.86
C ARG A 82 2.48 21.14 -8.21
N ASN A 83 2.66 21.46 -9.48
CA ASN A 83 3.70 22.40 -9.89
C ASN A 83 3.46 23.76 -9.20
N PRO A 84 4.43 24.28 -8.42
CA PRO A 84 4.28 25.60 -7.83
C PRO A 84 4.17 26.65 -8.93
N PRO A 85 3.40 27.73 -8.73
CA PRO A 85 3.41 28.84 -9.66
C PRO A 85 4.83 29.41 -9.78
N PRO A 86 5.20 30.06 -10.91
CA PRO A 86 6.57 30.53 -11.17
C PRO A 86 7.19 31.36 -10.05
N ARG A 87 6.36 32.10 -9.29
CA ARG A 87 6.79 32.96 -8.17
C ARG A 87 7.21 32.20 -6.91
N MET A 88 6.84 30.93 -6.81
CA MET A 88 7.17 30.03 -5.69
C MET A 88 8.03 28.85 -6.14
N ALA A 89 8.52 28.85 -7.39
CA ALA A 89 9.46 27.85 -7.84
C ALA A 89 10.78 28.01 -7.04
N PRO A 90 11.30 26.94 -6.40
CA PRO A 90 12.63 27.02 -5.82
C PRO A 90 13.62 27.38 -6.93
N LEU A 91 14.55 28.29 -6.65
CA LEU A 91 15.67 28.56 -7.55
C LEU A 91 16.30 27.22 -7.89
N ARG A 92 16.26 26.83 -9.17
CA ARG A 92 16.94 25.63 -9.65
C ARG A 92 18.42 25.79 -9.28
N SER A 93 18.85 25.07 -8.25
CA SER A 93 20.29 24.90 -7.99
C SER A 93 20.80 24.02 -9.12
N ASN A 94 21.46 24.64 -10.10
CA ASN A 94 22.22 23.92 -11.11
C ASN A 94 23.32 23.16 -10.37
N LYS A 95 23.20 21.84 -10.36
CA LYS A 95 24.32 20.95 -10.06
C LYS A 95 24.86 20.42 -11.38
#